data_AF-A0A6B1I7T8-F1
#
_entry.id   AF-A0A6B1I7T8-F1
#
_cell.length_a   1.000
_cell.length_b   1.000
_cell.length_c   1.000
_cell.angle_alpha   90.00
_cell.angle_beta   90.00
_cell.angle_gamma   90.00
#
_symmetry.space_group_name_H-M   'P 1'
#
loop_
_entity.id
_entity.type
_entity.pdbx_description
1 polymer ?
#
loop_
_entity_poly.entity_id
_entity_poly.type
_entity_poly.pdbx_seq_one_letter_code
_entity_poly.pdbx_strand_id
1 'polypeptide(L)'
;MSIGIALMLLLGGCFAAEDGPSGAVEALRSEVEFVEDAGLEGSVSIDSLTWLPFFPEPGFGGTAEFEGIFVAVFRNVGETTVWVRYDLRFFDQEEFLIDAFIPLGQPVVLNAGETRRVEGDFLIRTDDPRDFARLALMRLVARIRRPEE
;
A
#
# COMPACT_ATOMS: atom_id res chain seq x y z
N MET A 1 -32.34 37.32 23.77
CA MET A 1 -32.04 35.92 23.42
C MET A 1 -32.95 35.51 22.27
N SER A 2 -32.32 34.93 21.25
CA SER A 2 -32.85 34.20 20.10
C SER A 2 -33.75 34.89 19.08
N ILE A 3 -33.06 35.24 18.00
CA ILE A 3 -33.46 35.41 16.60
C ILE A 3 -34.34 34.24 16.14
N GLY A 4 -35.51 34.55 15.59
CA GLY A 4 -36.30 33.63 14.77
C GLY A 4 -36.38 34.21 13.36
N ILE A 5 -35.52 33.73 12.46
CA ILE A 5 -35.58 34.07 11.04
C ILE A 5 -36.18 32.89 10.29
N ALA A 6 -37.17 33.23 9.49
CA ALA A 6 -37.97 32.35 8.66
C ALA A 6 -37.20 31.79 7.45
N LEU A 7 -37.55 30.54 7.14
CA LEU A 7 -37.74 29.90 5.82
C LEU A 7 -37.18 30.59 4.56
N MET A 8 -36.38 29.83 3.79
CA MET A 8 -36.33 29.97 2.33
C MET A 8 -36.18 28.58 1.67
N LEU A 9 -37.24 28.18 0.98
CA LEU A 9 -37.23 27.17 -0.08
C LEU A 9 -36.71 27.83 -1.37
N LEU A 10 -35.70 27.25 -2.02
CA LEU A 10 -35.45 27.46 -3.44
C LEU A 10 -34.90 26.17 -4.08
N LEU A 11 -35.52 25.86 -5.22
CA LEU A 11 -35.36 24.72 -6.12
C LEU A 11 -34.07 24.79 -6.94
N GLY A 12 -33.64 23.64 -7.47
CA GLY A 12 -33.03 23.57 -8.79
C GLY A 12 -31.84 22.62 -8.93
N GLY A 13 -32.04 21.48 -9.59
CA GLY A 13 -30.95 20.67 -10.13
C GLY A 13 -31.28 19.19 -10.30
N CYS A 14 -31.97 18.84 -11.39
CA CYS A 14 -31.94 17.48 -11.94
C CYS A 14 -30.50 17.14 -12.36
N PHE A 15 -29.98 16.00 -11.94
CA PHE A 15 -29.05 15.21 -12.75
C PHE A 15 -29.46 13.74 -12.62
N ALA A 16 -30.23 13.30 -13.61
CA ALA A 16 -30.26 11.90 -14.00
C ALA A 16 -28.96 11.66 -14.77
N ALA A 17 -27.96 11.08 -14.10
CA ALA A 17 -26.89 10.40 -14.80
C ALA A 17 -27.32 8.94 -14.91
N GLU A 18 -27.68 8.53 -16.11
CA GLU A 18 -27.62 7.13 -16.53
C GLU A 18 -26.15 6.71 -16.39
N ASP A 19 -25.79 6.10 -15.26
CA ASP A 19 -24.53 5.39 -15.18
C ASP A 19 -24.72 4.07 -15.94
N GLY A 20 -24.02 3.95 -17.07
CA GLY A 20 -23.77 2.68 -17.76
C GLY A 20 -23.10 1.68 -16.79
N PRO A 21 -22.72 0.47 -17.24
CA PRO A 21 -22.07 -0.49 -16.36
C PRO A 21 -20.74 0.10 -15.87
N SER A 22 -20.77 0.75 -14.70
CA SER A 22 -19.61 1.26 -14.01
C SER A 22 -18.93 0.06 -13.36
N GLY A 23 -18.16 -0.65 -14.18
CA GLY A 23 -17.01 -1.38 -13.66
C GLY A 23 -16.04 -0.34 -13.12
N ALA A 24 -16.32 0.23 -11.95
CA ALA A 24 -15.41 1.11 -11.26
C ALA A 24 -14.14 0.30 -11.01
N VAL A 25 -13.05 0.65 -11.70
CA VAL A 25 -11.72 0.14 -11.37
C VAL A 25 -11.44 0.65 -9.97
N GLU A 26 -11.52 -0.24 -8.99
CA GLU A 26 -11.31 0.11 -7.59
C GLU A 26 -9.88 0.64 -7.43
N ALA A 27 -9.72 1.76 -6.71
CA ALA A 27 -8.42 2.39 -6.57
C ALA A 27 -7.48 1.49 -5.76
N LEU A 28 -6.26 1.28 -6.27
CA LEU A 28 -5.23 0.53 -5.56
C LEU A 28 -4.90 1.22 -4.23
N ARG A 29 -4.97 0.45 -3.14
CA ARG A 29 -4.72 0.91 -1.77
C ARG A 29 -3.32 0.53 -1.31
N SER A 30 -2.82 1.26 -0.32
CA SER A 30 -1.55 0.99 0.34
C SER A 30 -1.76 0.96 1.84
N GLU A 31 -1.21 -0.06 2.50
CA GLU A 31 -1.20 -0.18 3.95
C GLU A 31 0.20 -0.50 4.48
N VAL A 32 0.41 -0.20 5.75
CA VAL A 32 1.64 -0.51 6.46
C VAL A 32 1.30 -1.26 7.74
N GLU A 33 2.01 -2.33 7.99
CA GLU A 33 1.97 -3.07 9.24
C GLU A 33 3.37 -3.05 9.87
N PHE A 34 3.44 -2.76 11.17
CA PHE A 34 4.70 -2.73 11.91
C PHE A 34 4.79 -3.94 12.85
N VAL A 35 5.95 -4.62 12.80
CA VAL A 35 6.32 -5.69 13.72
C VAL A 35 7.61 -5.28 14.42
N GLU A 36 7.48 -4.80 15.64
CA GLU A 36 8.53 -4.08 16.35
C GLU A 36 9.08 -4.93 17.50
N ASP A 37 10.39 -4.86 17.71
CA ASP A 37 10.99 -5.35 18.96
C ASP A 37 10.56 -4.49 20.14
N ALA A 38 10.58 -5.10 21.33
CA ALA A 38 10.33 -4.40 22.57
C ALA A 38 11.24 -3.16 22.73
N GLY A 39 10.61 -2.01 22.97
CA GLY A 39 11.27 -0.71 23.13
C GLY A 39 11.63 -0.02 21.81
N LEU A 40 11.14 -0.49 20.67
CA LEU A 40 11.25 0.17 19.37
C LEU A 40 9.88 0.61 18.83
N GLU A 41 8.81 0.49 19.61
CA GLU A 41 7.45 0.81 19.19
C GLU A 41 7.33 2.27 18.74
N GLY A 42 6.87 2.47 17.50
CA GLY A 42 6.76 3.78 16.88
C GLY A 42 8.10 4.45 16.54
N SER A 43 9.22 3.71 16.59
CA SER A 43 10.54 4.27 16.26
C SER A 43 10.73 4.56 14.78
N VAL A 44 9.92 3.96 13.90
CA VAL A 44 9.95 4.20 12.45
C VAL A 44 8.56 4.61 11.96
N SER A 45 8.52 5.66 11.15
CA SER A 45 7.35 6.01 10.32
C SER A 45 7.61 5.67 8.86
N ILE A 46 6.54 5.38 8.11
CA ILE A 46 6.57 5.37 6.65
C ILE A 46 5.80 6.60 6.18
N ASP A 47 6.54 7.60 5.72
CA ASP A 47 5.99 8.91 5.33
C ASP A 47 5.19 8.83 4.02
N SER A 48 5.57 7.90 3.13
CA SER A 48 4.82 7.61 1.91
C SER A 48 5.06 6.18 1.45
N LEU A 49 4.03 5.57 0.88
CA LEU A 49 4.07 4.27 0.23
C LEU A 49 3.23 4.32 -1.03
N THR A 50 3.86 4.05 -2.17
CA THR A 50 3.19 4.03 -3.48
C THR A 50 3.69 2.83 -4.27
N TRP A 51 2.81 2.26 -5.07
CA TRP A 51 3.14 1.12 -5.92
C TRP A 51 2.33 1.18 -7.21
N LEU A 52 2.90 0.60 -8.26
CA LEU A 52 2.30 0.57 -9.59
C LEU A 52 2.54 -0.81 -10.21
N PRO A 53 1.51 -1.67 -10.30
CA PRO A 53 1.61 -2.93 -11.01
C PRO A 53 1.65 -2.68 -12.53
N PHE A 54 2.51 -3.43 -13.22
CA PHE A 54 2.56 -3.51 -14.67
C PHE A 54 1.73 -4.67 -15.13
N PHE A 55 0.66 -4.33 -15.82
CA PHE A 55 -0.38 -5.26 -16.14
C PHE A 55 -0.11 -5.94 -17.49
N PRO A 56 0.06 -7.29 -17.54
CA PRO A 56 0.41 -7.95 -18.79
C PRO A 56 -0.73 -7.84 -19.80
N GLU A 57 -0.37 -7.74 -21.09
CA GLU A 57 -1.35 -7.93 -22.16
C GLU A 57 -1.92 -9.35 -22.09
N PRO A 58 -3.22 -9.56 -22.37
CA PRO A 58 -3.84 -10.88 -22.27
C PRO A 58 -3.14 -11.90 -23.20
N GLY A 59 -2.35 -12.80 -22.61
CA GLY A 59 -1.59 -13.85 -23.28
C GLY A 59 -1.94 -15.23 -22.73
N PHE A 60 -2.05 -16.21 -23.63
CA PHE A 60 -2.58 -17.55 -23.35
C PHE A 60 -1.66 -18.41 -22.46
N GLY A 61 -2.15 -18.76 -21.26
CA GLY A 61 -1.90 -20.03 -20.58
C GLY A 61 -0.58 -20.19 -19.82
N GLY A 62 -0.67 -20.27 -18.49
CA GLY A 62 0.43 -20.54 -17.55
C GLY A 62 0.20 -19.83 -16.21
N THR A 63 0.98 -20.17 -15.18
CA THR A 63 1.11 -19.33 -13.97
C THR A 63 1.31 -17.89 -14.39
N ALA A 64 0.45 -16.99 -13.91
CA ALA A 64 0.54 -15.58 -14.24
C ALA A 64 1.51 -14.93 -13.28
N GLU A 65 2.65 -14.49 -13.81
CA GLU A 65 3.56 -13.61 -13.11
C GLU A 65 3.37 -12.19 -13.66
N PHE A 66 3.30 -11.20 -12.77
CA PHE A 66 3.34 -9.80 -13.19
C PHE A 66 4.22 -8.97 -12.28
N GLU A 67 4.88 -8.00 -12.90
CA GLU A 67 5.86 -7.14 -12.25
C GLU A 67 5.23 -5.80 -11.89
N GLY A 68 5.96 -5.01 -11.11
CA GLY A 68 5.62 -3.62 -10.87
C GLY A 68 6.72 -2.94 -10.07
N ILE A 69 6.52 -1.67 -9.80
CA ILE A 69 7.47 -0.86 -9.02
C ILE A 69 6.82 -0.38 -7.74
N PHE A 70 7.61 -0.27 -6.68
CA PHE A 70 7.19 0.36 -5.44
C PHE A 70 8.19 1.41 -4.98
N VAL A 71 7.69 2.35 -4.19
CA VAL A 71 8.47 3.38 -3.52
C VAL A 71 7.96 3.51 -2.09
N ALA A 72 8.87 3.42 -1.12
CA ALA A 72 8.60 3.67 0.28
C ALA A 72 9.59 4.71 0.84
N VAL A 73 9.11 5.62 1.67
CA VAL A 73 9.96 6.59 2.39
C VAL A 73 9.89 6.27 3.87
N PHE A 74 10.95 5.64 4.38
CA PHE A 74 11.10 5.32 5.79
C PHE A 74 11.74 6.49 6.53
N ARG A 75 11.29 6.76 7.74
CA ARG A 75 11.95 7.70 8.65
C ARG A 75 12.10 7.08 10.03
N ASN A 76 13.32 7.06 10.55
CA ASN A 76 13.57 6.74 11.95
C ASN A 76 13.31 7.99 12.79
N VAL A 77 12.23 7.96 13.57
CA VAL A 77 11.84 9.04 14.51
C VAL A 77 12.35 8.78 15.93
N GLY A 78 13.01 7.63 16.15
CA GLY A 78 13.65 7.29 17.41
C GLY A 78 15.08 7.84 17.56
N GLU A 79 15.68 7.51 18.70
CA GLU A 79 16.99 8.01 19.12
C GLU A 79 18.15 7.04 18.83
N THR A 80 17.87 5.84 18.33
CA THR A 80 18.87 4.80 18.09
C THR A 80 18.83 4.31 16.65
N THR A 81 19.96 3.78 16.16
CA THR A 81 20.00 3.12 14.85
C THR A 81 19.14 1.86 14.87
N VAL A 82 18.36 1.65 13.80
CA VAL A 82 17.50 0.47 13.63
C VAL A 82 17.72 -0.18 12.27
N TRP A 83 17.41 -1.46 12.18
CA TRP A 83 17.34 -2.24 10.95
C TRP A 83 15.87 -2.50 10.61
N VAL A 84 15.47 -2.17 9.38
CA VAL A 84 14.14 -2.47 8.86
C VAL A 84 14.24 -3.55 7.80
N ARG A 85 13.63 -4.71 8.06
CA ARG A 85 13.34 -5.74 7.05
C ARG A 85 11.86 -5.66 6.71
N TYR A 86 11.46 -5.92 5.47
CA TYR A 86 10.07 -5.83 5.05
C TYR A 86 9.73 -6.82 3.92
N ASP A 87 8.46 -7.20 3.88
CA ASP A 87 7.83 -7.90 2.76
C ASP A 87 6.64 -7.10 2.24
N LEU A 88 6.36 -7.25 0.95
CA LEU A 88 5.21 -6.68 0.27
C LEU A 88 4.17 -7.78 0.11
N ARG A 89 2.97 -7.58 0.65
CA ARG A 89 1.86 -8.52 0.56
C ARG A 89 0.76 -7.94 -0.29
N PHE A 90 0.31 -8.69 -1.26
CA PHE A 90 -0.68 -8.25 -2.24
C PHE A 90 -1.98 -8.97 -2.00
N PHE A 91 -3.07 -8.21 -1.93
CA PHE A 91 -4.39 -8.73 -1.59
C PHE A 91 -5.42 -8.35 -2.65
N ASP A 92 -6.43 -9.20 -2.78
CA ASP A 92 -7.62 -8.91 -3.55
C ASP A 92 -8.60 -7.97 -2.80
N GLN A 93 -9.74 -7.67 -3.41
CA GLN A 93 -10.80 -6.82 -2.86
C GLN A 93 -11.42 -7.39 -1.57
N GLU A 94 -11.37 -8.71 -1.38
CA GLU A 94 -11.90 -9.40 -0.20
C GLU A 94 -10.82 -9.63 0.87
N GLU A 95 -9.65 -9.02 0.69
CA GLU A 95 -8.47 -9.12 1.55
C GLU A 95 -7.89 -10.55 1.65
N PHE A 96 -8.10 -11.38 0.62
CA PHE A 96 -7.35 -12.62 0.46
C PHE A 96 -5.95 -12.34 -0.07
N LEU A 97 -4.94 -12.99 0.52
CA LEU A 97 -3.55 -12.86 0.08
C LEU A 97 -3.38 -13.55 -1.28
N ILE A 98 -2.99 -12.78 -2.29
CA ILE A 98 -2.62 -13.26 -3.62
C ILE A 98 -1.17 -13.76 -3.59
N ASP A 99 -0.23 -12.90 -3.17
CA ASP A 99 1.19 -13.25 -3.07
C ASP A 99 1.92 -12.40 -2.02
N ALA A 100 3.10 -12.86 -1.60
CA ALA A 100 4.03 -12.14 -0.75
C ALA A 100 5.44 -12.11 -1.37
N PHE A 101 5.98 -10.92 -1.54
CA PHE A 101 7.27 -10.67 -2.15
C PHE A 101 8.27 -10.09 -1.14
N ILE A 102 9.52 -10.56 -1.18
CA ILE A 102 10.61 -10.04 -0.34
C ILE A 102 11.60 -9.28 -1.24
N PRO A 103 11.62 -7.94 -1.20
CA PRO A 103 12.55 -7.15 -1.98
C PRO A 103 14.02 -7.40 -1.61
N LEU A 104 14.93 -7.18 -2.56
CA LEU A 104 16.38 -7.24 -2.33
C LEU A 104 16.89 -5.98 -1.60
N GLY A 105 18.16 -5.98 -1.19
CA GLY A 105 18.82 -4.80 -0.61
C GLY A 105 18.48 -4.53 0.87
N GLN A 106 18.04 -5.58 1.58
CA GLN A 106 17.65 -5.50 2.98
C GLN A 106 18.75 -6.02 3.93
N PRO A 107 18.82 -5.56 5.20
CA PRO A 107 17.94 -4.59 5.84
C PRO A 107 18.20 -3.14 5.40
N VAL A 108 17.18 -2.30 5.51
CA VAL A 108 17.34 -0.85 5.45
C VAL A 108 17.87 -0.39 6.81
N VAL A 109 19.13 0.04 6.84
CA VAL A 109 19.75 0.60 8.05
C VAL A 109 19.40 2.07 8.16
N LEU A 110 18.74 2.49 9.25
CA LEU A 110 18.36 3.88 9.51
C LEU A 110 19.01 4.38 10.79
N ASN A 111 19.87 5.40 10.69
CA ASN A 111 20.37 6.09 11.87
C ASN A 111 19.27 6.91 12.54
N ALA A 112 19.50 7.34 13.79
CA ALA A 112 18.55 8.20 14.50
C ALA A 112 18.23 9.48 13.70
N GLY A 113 16.94 9.78 13.53
CA GLY A 113 16.47 10.93 12.75
C GLY A 113 16.58 10.78 11.23
N GLU A 114 17.09 9.67 10.72
CA GLU A 114 17.34 9.50 9.29
C GLU A 114 16.05 9.22 8.49
N THR A 115 15.95 9.82 7.31
CA THR A 115 14.94 9.49 6.30
C THR A 115 15.59 8.83 5.10
N ARG A 116 15.02 7.72 4.63
CA ARG A 116 15.52 6.93 3.51
C ARG A 116 14.39 6.60 2.55
N ARG A 117 14.55 7.01 1.30
CA ARG A 117 13.72 6.55 0.19
C ARG A 117 14.27 5.21 -0.31
N VAL A 118 13.38 4.22 -0.43
CA VAL A 118 13.65 2.90 -1.01
C VAL A 118 12.72 2.71 -2.21
N GLU A 119 13.29 2.24 -3.29
CA GLU A 119 12.60 1.99 -4.56
C GLU A 119 13.07 0.64 -5.09
N GLY A 120 12.16 -0.11 -5.71
CA GLY A 120 12.50 -1.38 -6.31
C GLY A 120 11.34 -2.00 -7.07
N ASP A 121 11.65 -3.10 -7.72
CA ASP A 121 10.68 -3.92 -8.43
C ASP A 121 10.04 -4.94 -7.48
N PHE A 122 8.84 -5.39 -7.83
CA PHE A 122 8.19 -6.54 -7.23
C PHE A 122 7.67 -7.48 -8.31
N LEU A 123 7.43 -8.72 -7.92
CA LEU A 123 6.80 -9.75 -8.73
C LEU A 123 5.65 -10.36 -7.93
N ILE A 124 4.50 -10.53 -8.57
CA ILE A 124 3.33 -11.22 -8.02
C ILE A 124 3.08 -12.47 -8.86
N ARG A 125 2.95 -13.60 -8.17
CA ARG A 125 2.65 -14.90 -8.77
C ARG A 125 1.25 -15.34 -8.40
N THR A 126 0.45 -15.73 -9.38
CA THR A 126 -0.86 -16.34 -9.14
C THR A 126 -1.11 -17.51 -10.10
N ASP A 127 -1.86 -18.49 -9.60
CA ASP A 127 -2.39 -19.60 -10.39
C ASP A 127 -3.60 -19.18 -11.24
N ASP A 128 -4.29 -18.09 -10.86
CA ASP A 128 -5.45 -17.56 -11.56
C ASP A 128 -5.17 -16.16 -12.10
N PRO A 129 -5.01 -16.00 -13.43
CA PRO A 129 -4.83 -14.70 -14.06
C PRO A 129 -5.97 -13.71 -13.79
N ARG A 130 -7.12 -14.13 -13.27
CA ARG A 130 -8.22 -13.25 -12.88
C ARG A 130 -7.94 -12.49 -11.59
N ASP A 131 -7.06 -12.98 -10.73
CA ASP A 131 -6.70 -12.30 -9.47
C ASP A 131 -6.06 -10.94 -9.72
N PHE A 132 -5.41 -10.79 -10.87
CA PHE A 132 -5.00 -9.51 -11.44
C PHE A 132 -6.09 -8.44 -11.38
N ALA A 133 -7.30 -8.78 -11.86
CA ALA A 133 -8.38 -7.80 -12.01
C ALA A 133 -9.01 -7.46 -10.65
N ARG A 134 -8.72 -8.29 -9.65
CA ARG A 134 -9.18 -8.17 -8.27
C ARG A 134 -8.11 -7.58 -7.36
N LEU A 135 -6.89 -7.39 -7.85
CA LEU A 135 -5.79 -6.82 -7.09
C LEU A 135 -6.20 -5.43 -6.57
N ALA A 136 -6.19 -5.26 -5.25
CA ALA A 136 -6.76 -4.07 -4.62
C ALA A 136 -5.83 -3.40 -3.61
N LEU A 137 -4.96 -4.17 -2.95
CA LEU A 137 -4.17 -3.68 -1.83
C LEU A 137 -2.75 -4.23 -1.87
N MET A 138 -1.77 -3.37 -1.64
CA MET A 138 -0.44 -3.77 -1.19
C MET A 138 -0.24 -3.35 0.27
N ARG A 139 0.13 -4.29 1.13
CA ARG A 139 0.56 -4.05 2.51
C ARG A 139 2.06 -4.26 2.64
N LEU A 140 2.77 -3.25 3.14
CA LEU A 140 4.19 -3.37 3.49
C LEU A 140 4.28 -3.76 4.97
N VAL A 141 4.84 -4.95 5.24
CA VAL A 141 5.03 -5.44 6.60
C VAL A 141 6.46 -5.14 7.04
N ALA A 142 6.65 -4.06 7.80
CA ALA A 142 7.95 -3.59 8.27
C ALA A 142 8.30 -4.22 9.63
N ARG A 143 9.40 -4.96 9.67
CA ARG A 143 9.98 -5.60 10.86
C ARG A 143 11.16 -4.78 11.33
N ILE A 144 11.03 -4.16 12.50
CA ILE A 144 11.99 -3.21 13.03
C ILE A 144 12.75 -3.86 14.18
N ARG A 145 14.08 -3.92 14.06
CA ARG A 145 15.00 -4.57 15.00
C ARG A 145 16.18 -3.67 15.31
N ARG A 146 16.86 -3.91 16.42
CA ARG A 146 18.19 -3.32 16.66
C ARG A 146 19.23 -3.99 15.73
N PRO A 147 20.30 -3.28 15.33
CA PRO A 147 21.43 -3.91 14.67
C PRO A 147 21.95 -5.10 15.48
N GLU A 148 22.22 -6.21 14.81
CA GLU A 148 22.89 -7.36 15.43
C GLU A 148 24.36 -6.95 15.74
N GLU A 149 24.83 -7.21 16.97
CA GLU A 149 26.24 -7.01 17.37
C GLU A 149 27.20 -8.01 16.71
#